data_AF-A0ABD2G3Q0-F1
#
_entry.id   AF-A0ABD2G3Q0-F1
#
_cell.length_a   1.000
_cell.length_b   1.000
_cell.length_c   1.000
_cell.angle_alpha   90.00
_cell.angle_beta   90.00
_cell.angle_gamma   90.00
#
_symmetry.space_group_name_H-M   'P 1'
#
loop_
_entity.id
_entity.type
_entity.pdbx_description
1 polymer ?
#
loop_
_entity_poly.entity_id
_entity_poly.type
_entity_poly.pdbx_seq_one_letter_code
_entity_poly.pdbx_strand_id
1 'polypeptide(L)'
;MKMISAAVSFLRPAATAAVLVLFSLLLIGWAEQAASLPVDRSLSEPLRNPQTHQAVQDISKHAQGLQTEDDSSSRLMPRVNTDQDHMKICCLHANILDFYVNNILNKLHGHHVHPNMTRLRVDMNRVSEDLQNQGCNVTHYQDHRHAVQFRRTLNKLGEKGLNKAVGEIDILFMYLQDFCVLRSNATATAN
;
A
#
# COMPACT_ATOMS: atom_id res chain seq x y z
N MET A 1 -52.91 -64.85 32.35
CA MET A 1 -52.85 -63.44 31.88
C MET A 1 -51.39 -63.01 31.82
N LYS A 2 -50.98 -62.47 30.68
CA LYS A 2 -49.63 -61.94 30.39
C LYS A 2 -49.28 -60.78 31.33
N MET A 3 -48.03 -60.74 31.81
CA MET A 3 -47.28 -59.50 32.03
C MET A 3 -45.80 -59.78 31.77
N ILE A 4 -45.18 -58.88 31.00
CA ILE A 4 -43.89 -59.01 30.32
C ILE A 4 -42.76 -58.58 31.27
N SER A 5 -41.72 -59.40 31.38
CA SER A 5 -40.48 -59.04 32.09
C SER A 5 -39.56 -58.29 31.13
N ALA A 6 -39.29 -57.02 31.42
CA ALA A 6 -38.25 -56.23 30.76
C ALA A 6 -37.19 -55.85 31.80
N ALA A 7 -36.08 -56.59 31.81
CA ALA A 7 -34.89 -56.20 32.55
C ALA A 7 -34.16 -55.11 31.74
N VAL A 8 -34.14 -53.89 32.26
CA VAL A 8 -33.32 -52.79 31.72
C VAL A 8 -31.92 -52.91 32.33
N SER A 9 -30.96 -53.38 31.54
CA SER A 9 -29.54 -53.38 31.91
C SER A 9 -28.97 -51.97 31.83
N PHE A 10 -28.83 -51.29 32.98
CA PHE A 10 -28.05 -50.05 33.08
C PHE A 10 -26.56 -50.38 33.20
N LEU A 11 -25.90 -50.55 32.06
CA LEU A 11 -24.44 -50.62 31.98
C LEU A 11 -23.85 -49.21 31.88
N ARG A 12 -23.50 -48.67 33.06
CA ARG A 12 -22.38 -47.77 33.40
C ARG A 12 -22.02 -46.63 32.40
N PRO A 13 -22.40 -45.36 32.69
CA PRO A 13 -22.02 -44.18 31.88
C PRO A 13 -20.57 -43.67 32.10
N ALA A 14 -19.73 -44.40 32.85
CA ALA A 14 -18.40 -43.90 33.23
C ALA A 14 -17.34 -44.04 32.13
N ALA A 15 -17.48 -45.00 31.21
CA ALA A 15 -16.48 -45.25 30.17
C ALA A 15 -16.56 -44.24 29.01
N THR A 16 -17.74 -43.74 28.69
CA THR A 16 -17.96 -42.78 27.60
C THR A 16 -17.49 -41.38 27.95
N ALA A 17 -17.64 -40.97 29.22
CA ALA A 17 -17.16 -39.67 29.69
C ALA A 17 -15.62 -39.57 29.67
N ALA A 18 -14.92 -40.64 30.05
CA ALA A 18 -13.46 -40.67 30.05
C ALA A 18 -12.85 -40.60 28.64
N VAL A 19 -13.49 -41.27 27.66
CA VAL A 19 -13.05 -41.24 26.25
C VAL A 19 -13.28 -39.87 25.62
N LEU A 20 -14.39 -39.20 25.92
CA LEU A 20 -14.66 -37.84 25.42
C LEU A 20 -13.72 -36.78 26.01
N VAL A 21 -13.32 -36.92 27.29
CA VAL A 21 -12.33 -36.05 27.93
C VAL A 21 -10.94 -36.25 27.32
N LEU A 22 -10.52 -37.50 27.08
CA LEU A 22 -9.24 -37.81 26.43
C LEU A 22 -9.20 -37.32 24.98
N PHE A 23 -10.31 -37.45 24.23
CA PHE A 23 -10.41 -36.94 22.86
C PHE A 23 -10.37 -35.41 22.81
N SER A 24 -10.98 -34.74 23.80
CA SER A 24 -10.91 -33.28 23.93
C SER A 24 -9.50 -32.80 24.26
N LEU A 25 -8.75 -33.52 25.11
CA LEU A 25 -7.37 -33.18 25.45
C LEU A 25 -6.39 -33.37 24.28
N LEU A 26 -6.64 -34.34 23.39
CA LEU A 26 -5.85 -34.56 22.17
C LEU A 26 -6.02 -33.43 21.12
N LEU A 27 -7.12 -32.69 21.16
CA LEU A 27 -7.40 -31.59 20.22
C LEU A 27 -6.85 -30.23 20.66
N ILE A 28 -6.39 -30.09 21.92
CA ILE A 28 -5.83 -28.82 22.44
C ILE A 28 -4.34 -28.66 22.07
N GLY A 29 -3.69 -29.71 21.54
CA GLY A 29 -2.28 -29.73 21.15
C GLY A 29 -1.94 -29.08 19.80
N TRP A 30 -2.93 -28.60 19.04
CA TRP A 30 -2.73 -27.91 17.75
C TRP A 30 -3.25 -26.48 17.80
N ALA A 31 -2.92 -25.74 18.85
CA ALA A 31 -2.87 -24.29 18.72
C ALA A 31 -1.54 -23.97 18.03
N GLU A 32 -1.53 -23.94 16.70
CA GLU A 32 -0.45 -23.25 16.00
C GLU A 32 -0.43 -21.82 16.54
N GLN A 33 0.67 -21.43 17.19
CA GLN A 33 0.95 -20.03 17.41
C GLN A 33 0.90 -19.35 16.04
N ALA A 34 -0.22 -18.69 15.75
CA ALA A 34 -0.28 -17.70 14.70
C ALA A 34 0.68 -16.57 15.11
N ALA A 35 1.95 -16.74 14.76
CA ALA A 35 2.91 -15.67 14.75
C ALA A 35 2.32 -14.64 13.79
N SER A 36 1.73 -13.58 14.35
CA SER A 36 1.35 -12.43 13.54
C SER A 36 2.62 -11.94 12.89
N LEU A 37 2.72 -12.11 11.56
CA LEU A 37 3.80 -11.52 10.80
C LEU A 37 3.79 -10.02 11.13
N PRO A 38 4.95 -9.39 11.32
CA PRO A 38 5.01 -7.97 11.58
C PRO A 38 4.33 -7.27 10.39
N VAL A 39 3.17 -6.68 10.63
CA VAL A 39 2.46 -5.96 9.57
C VAL A 39 3.11 -4.60 9.48
N ASP A 40 3.89 -4.40 8.42
CA ASP A 40 4.42 -3.10 8.07
C ASP A 40 3.26 -2.10 8.00
N ARG A 41 3.37 -1.03 8.80
CA ARG A 41 2.32 -0.03 8.90
C ARG A 41 2.63 1.10 7.93
N SER A 42 1.78 1.32 6.93
CA SER A 42 1.95 2.47 6.05
C SER A 42 1.86 3.80 6.81
N LEU A 43 2.70 4.75 6.40
CA LEU A 43 2.76 6.10 6.96
C LEU A 43 1.53 6.96 6.60
N SER A 44 0.71 6.52 5.64
CA SER A 44 -0.50 7.23 5.19
C SER A 44 -1.60 6.22 4.82
N GLU A 45 -2.83 6.43 5.28
CA GLU A 45 -3.95 5.48 5.04
C GLU A 45 -4.27 5.28 3.55
N PRO A 46 -4.35 6.34 2.70
CA PRO A 46 -4.63 6.15 1.27
C PRO A 46 -3.65 5.24 0.53
N LEU A 47 -2.42 5.06 1.02
CA LEU A 47 -1.44 4.14 0.41
C LEU A 47 -1.85 2.66 0.53
N ARG A 48 -2.75 2.31 1.46
CA ARG A 48 -3.29 0.95 1.59
C ARG A 48 -4.73 0.83 1.11
N ASN A 49 -5.33 1.94 0.69
CA ASN A 49 -6.73 1.95 0.28
C ASN A 49 -6.88 1.36 -1.13
N PRO A 50 -7.63 0.26 -1.31
CA PRO A 50 -7.76 -0.41 -2.60
C PRO A 50 -8.44 0.47 -3.65
N GLN A 51 -9.32 1.37 -3.22
CA GLN A 51 -10.01 2.28 -4.14
C GLN A 51 -9.07 3.40 -4.62
N THR A 52 -8.14 3.87 -3.77
CA THR A 52 -7.07 4.78 -4.17
C THR A 52 -6.14 4.11 -5.17
N HIS A 53 -5.73 2.86 -4.90
CA HIS A 53 -4.90 2.10 -5.83
C HIS A 53 -5.58 1.90 -7.19
N GLN A 54 -6.87 1.56 -7.21
CA GLN A 54 -7.63 1.45 -8.45
C GLN A 54 -7.71 2.77 -9.20
N ALA A 55 -8.00 3.88 -8.50
CA ALA A 55 -8.05 5.21 -9.11
C ALA A 55 -6.71 5.61 -9.75
N VAL A 56 -5.59 5.33 -9.08
CA VAL A 56 -4.24 5.52 -9.60
C VAL A 56 -4.03 4.71 -10.88
N GLN A 57 -4.38 3.42 -10.89
CA GLN A 57 -4.23 2.57 -12.06
C GLN A 57 -5.08 3.04 -13.24
N ASP A 58 -6.36 3.33 -13.03
CA ASP A 58 -7.29 3.72 -14.09
C ASP A 58 -6.83 5.02 -14.75
N ILE A 59 -6.46 6.01 -13.93
CA ILE A 59 -5.99 7.31 -14.41
C ILE A 59 -4.65 7.19 -15.12
N SER A 60 -3.70 6.42 -14.58
CA SER A 60 -2.41 6.20 -15.22
C SER A 60 -2.59 5.53 -16.58
N LYS A 61 -3.35 4.43 -16.66
CA LYS A 61 -3.65 3.72 -17.92
C LYS A 61 -4.37 4.62 -18.92
N HIS A 62 -5.35 5.40 -18.47
CA HIS A 62 -6.04 6.35 -19.34
C HIS A 62 -5.06 7.37 -19.94
N ALA A 63 -4.20 7.97 -19.11
CA ALA A 63 -3.20 8.93 -19.57
C ALA A 63 -2.15 8.30 -20.50
N GLN A 64 -1.71 7.07 -20.21
CA GLN A 64 -0.80 6.30 -21.07
C GLN A 64 -1.41 6.03 -22.46
N GLY A 65 -2.72 5.73 -22.53
CA GLY A 65 -3.43 5.54 -23.80
C GLY A 65 -3.52 6.80 -24.68
N LEU A 66 -3.25 7.98 -24.12
CA LEU A 66 -3.21 9.26 -24.84
C LEU A 66 -1.78 9.67 -25.24
N GLN A 67 -0.75 8.91 -24.85
CA GLN A 67 0.64 9.23 -25.14
C GLN A 67 1.03 8.80 -26.56
N THR A 68 1.91 9.56 -27.21
CA THR A 68 2.57 9.13 -28.46
C THR A 68 3.76 8.23 -28.17
N GLU A 69 4.29 7.51 -29.17
CA GLU A 69 5.47 6.64 -28.98
C GLU A 69 6.71 7.40 -28.48
N ASP A 70 6.87 8.65 -28.90
CA ASP A 70 7.96 9.52 -28.43
C ASP A 70 7.79 9.85 -26.93
N ASP A 71 6.55 10.10 -26.50
CA ASP A 71 6.23 10.39 -25.10
C ASP A 71 6.41 9.18 -24.18
N SER A 72 6.25 7.94 -24.69
CA SER A 72 6.39 6.71 -23.91
C SER A 72 7.84 6.22 -23.78
N SER A 73 8.74 6.67 -24.66
CA SER A 73 10.13 6.18 -24.77
C SER A 73 11.04 6.54 -23.59
N SER A 74 10.79 7.66 -22.91
CA SER A 74 11.59 8.15 -21.79
C SER A 74 10.86 7.93 -20.47
N ARG A 75 11.55 7.69 -19.35
CA ARG A 75 10.90 7.61 -18.03
C ARG A 75 11.04 8.95 -17.30
N LEU A 76 9.94 9.46 -16.75
CA LEU A 76 9.92 10.67 -15.95
C LEU A 76 10.33 10.40 -14.50
N MET A 77 9.79 9.34 -13.90
CA MET A 77 10.10 8.95 -12.52
C MET A 77 11.57 8.55 -12.37
N PRO A 78 12.32 9.19 -11.44
CA PRO A 78 13.74 8.88 -11.26
C PRO A 78 13.91 7.45 -10.75
N ARG A 79 14.89 6.74 -11.30
CA ARG A 79 15.33 5.46 -10.74
C ARG A 79 16.18 5.74 -9.49
N VAL A 80 15.88 5.03 -8.42
CA VAL A 80 16.61 5.09 -7.15
C VAL A 80 17.27 3.75 -6.88
N ASN A 81 18.35 3.75 -6.10
CA ASN A 81 18.90 2.50 -5.57
C ASN A 81 18.03 2.08 -4.38
N THR A 82 17.34 0.95 -4.51
CA THR A 82 16.40 0.41 -3.50
C THR A 82 17.10 -0.16 -2.27
N ASP A 83 18.42 -0.37 -2.32
CA ASP A 83 19.22 -0.85 -1.18
C ASP A 83 19.59 0.29 -0.20
N GLN A 84 19.18 1.53 -0.50
CA GLN A 84 19.38 2.67 0.39
C GLN A 84 18.33 2.69 1.52
N ASP A 85 18.51 3.61 2.46
CA ASP A 85 17.55 3.87 3.53
C ASP A 85 16.13 4.09 2.95
N HIS A 86 15.20 3.22 3.35
CA HIS A 86 13.81 3.24 2.94
C HIS A 86 13.16 4.59 3.22
N MET A 87 13.45 5.21 4.37
CA MET A 87 12.89 6.52 4.68
C MET A 87 13.45 7.62 3.81
N LYS A 88 14.71 7.53 3.41
CA LYS A 88 15.28 8.47 2.43
C LYS A 88 14.60 8.33 1.07
N ILE A 89 14.33 7.10 0.63
CA ILE A 89 13.60 6.84 -0.62
C ILE A 89 12.16 7.34 -0.51
N CYS A 90 11.48 7.08 0.61
CA CYS A 90 10.14 7.59 0.87
C CYS A 90 10.10 9.12 0.80
N CYS A 91 10.96 9.82 1.54
CA CYS A 91 10.91 11.29 1.58
C CYS A 91 11.32 11.95 0.26
N LEU A 92 12.17 11.30 -0.53
CA LEU A 92 12.43 11.73 -1.89
C LEU A 92 11.15 11.69 -2.75
N HIS A 93 10.41 10.58 -2.71
CA HIS A 93 9.18 10.44 -3.48
C HIS A 93 8.04 11.29 -2.91
N ALA A 94 8.04 11.56 -1.60
CA ALA A 94 7.13 12.53 -0.97
C ALA A 94 7.35 13.94 -1.53
N ASN A 95 8.60 14.35 -1.78
CA ASN A 95 8.89 15.64 -2.44
C ASN A 95 8.35 15.69 -3.88
N ILE A 96 8.48 14.59 -4.63
CA ILE A 96 7.92 14.50 -5.99
C ILE A 96 6.38 14.54 -5.93
N LEU A 97 5.77 13.84 -4.97
CA LEU A 97 4.33 13.86 -4.73
C LEU A 97 3.81 15.26 -4.43
N ASP A 98 4.51 16.02 -3.57
CA ASP A 98 4.14 17.41 -3.28
C ASP A 98 4.12 18.25 -4.56
N PHE A 99 5.12 18.08 -5.43
CA PHE A 99 5.12 18.72 -6.74
C PHE A 99 3.91 18.30 -7.59
N TYR A 100 3.57 17.00 -7.63
CA TYR A 100 2.40 16.49 -8.35
C TYR A 100 1.11 17.16 -7.88
N VAL A 101 0.87 17.16 -6.58
CA VAL A 101 -0.33 17.75 -5.97
C VAL A 101 -0.43 19.22 -6.35
N ASN A 102 0.65 19.98 -6.12
CA ASN A 102 0.64 21.43 -6.27
C ASN A 102 0.63 21.90 -7.74
N ASN A 103 1.22 21.15 -8.68
CA ASN A 103 1.48 21.63 -10.04
C ASN A 103 0.80 20.83 -11.15
N ILE A 104 0.47 19.55 -10.91
CA ILE A 104 -0.04 18.64 -11.94
C ILE A 104 -1.51 18.32 -11.69
N LEU A 105 -1.82 17.71 -10.54
CA LEU A 105 -3.18 17.29 -10.20
C LEU A 105 -4.12 18.49 -10.01
N ASN A 106 -3.63 19.58 -9.41
CA ASN A 106 -4.40 20.81 -9.28
C ASN A 106 -4.80 21.41 -10.64
N LYS A 107 -3.89 21.41 -11.62
CA LYS A 107 -4.20 21.90 -12.98
C LYS A 107 -5.22 21.02 -13.67
N LEU A 108 -5.01 19.70 -13.64
CA LEU A 108 -5.85 18.75 -14.37
C LEU A 108 -7.26 18.59 -13.79
N HIS A 109 -7.42 18.78 -12.48
CA HIS A 109 -8.73 18.71 -11.86
C HIS A 109 -9.74 19.70 -12.46
N GLY A 110 -9.31 20.91 -12.80
CA GLY A 110 -10.18 21.92 -13.42
C GLY A 110 -10.66 21.56 -14.84
N HIS A 111 -10.03 20.56 -15.48
CA HIS A 111 -10.32 20.16 -16.86
C HIS A 111 -11.17 18.89 -16.98
N HIS A 112 -11.63 18.30 -15.87
CA HIS A 112 -12.48 17.09 -15.85
C HIS A 112 -11.93 15.90 -16.68
N VAL A 113 -10.61 15.71 -16.67
CA VAL A 113 -9.90 14.75 -17.54
C VAL A 113 -10.31 13.29 -17.29
N HIS A 114 -10.65 12.93 -16.05
CA HIS A 114 -11.06 11.57 -15.70
C HIS A 114 -12.03 11.56 -14.50
N PRO A 115 -13.04 10.67 -14.44
CA PRO A 115 -14.01 10.63 -13.33
C PRO A 115 -13.37 10.48 -11.94
N ASN A 116 -12.29 9.69 -11.85
CA ASN A 116 -11.58 9.44 -10.59
C ASN A 116 -10.57 10.55 -10.21
N MET A 117 -10.40 11.60 -11.03
CA MET A 117 -9.36 12.63 -10.81
C MET A 117 -9.54 13.38 -9.48
N THR A 118 -10.78 13.67 -9.11
CA THR A 118 -11.09 14.33 -7.82
C THR A 118 -10.62 13.48 -6.64
N ARG A 119 -10.90 12.18 -6.68
CA ARG A 119 -10.46 11.25 -5.65
C ARG A 119 -8.95 11.17 -5.59
N LEU A 120 -8.31 10.95 -6.73
CA LEU A 120 -6.86 10.87 -6.82
C LEU A 120 -6.21 12.10 -6.20
N ARG A 121 -6.68 13.31 -6.52
CA ARG A 121 -6.15 14.55 -5.95
C ARG A 121 -6.28 14.58 -4.42
N VAL A 122 -7.47 14.26 -3.89
CA VAL A 122 -7.72 14.28 -2.44
C VAL A 122 -6.82 13.28 -1.73
N ASP A 123 -6.77 12.04 -2.23
CA ASP A 123 -5.99 10.96 -1.65
C ASP A 123 -4.48 11.28 -1.72
N MET A 124 -3.99 11.78 -2.86
CA MET A 124 -2.58 12.15 -3.04
C MET A 124 -2.18 13.36 -2.19
N ASN A 125 -3.08 14.35 -2.03
CA ASN A 125 -2.86 15.47 -1.12
C ASN A 125 -2.74 14.97 0.32
N ARG A 126 -3.64 14.06 0.73
CA ARG A 126 -3.59 13.47 2.06
C ARG A 126 -2.29 12.71 2.32
N VAL A 127 -1.82 11.95 1.34
CA VAL A 127 -0.50 11.27 1.43
C VAL A 127 0.63 12.28 1.58
N SER A 128 0.63 13.37 0.80
CA SER A 128 1.67 14.41 0.92
C SER A 128 1.71 15.01 2.32
N GLU A 129 0.55 15.38 2.88
CA GLU A 129 0.43 15.94 4.22
C GLU A 129 0.87 14.95 5.31
N ASP A 130 0.40 13.70 5.23
CA ASP A 130 0.76 12.68 6.20
C ASP A 130 2.28 12.43 6.20
N LEU A 131 2.92 12.33 5.03
CA LEU A 131 4.37 12.13 4.94
C LEU A 131 5.18 13.33 5.45
N GLN A 132 4.71 14.55 5.23
CA GLN A 132 5.31 15.75 5.83
C GLN A 132 5.26 15.69 7.36
N ASN A 133 4.12 15.29 7.92
CA ASN A 133 3.96 15.11 9.37
C ASN A 133 4.81 13.96 9.93
N GLN A 134 5.20 12.99 9.11
CA GLN A 134 6.11 11.89 9.47
C GLN A 134 7.60 12.28 9.32
N GLY A 135 7.91 13.56 9.09
CA GLY A 135 9.28 14.07 9.07
C GLY A 135 9.92 14.15 7.68
N CYS A 136 9.18 13.86 6.60
CA CYS A 136 9.65 14.16 5.26
C CYS A 136 9.58 15.66 5.00
N ASN A 137 10.66 16.37 5.35
CA ASN A 137 10.79 17.78 5.03
C ASN A 137 10.96 17.95 3.51
N VAL A 138 9.86 18.28 2.83
CA VAL A 138 9.83 18.48 1.37
C VAL A 138 10.85 19.53 0.93
N THR A 139 11.05 20.62 1.69
CA THR A 139 12.04 21.65 1.37
C THR A 139 13.47 21.08 1.39
N HIS A 140 13.80 20.20 2.32
CA HIS A 140 15.11 19.55 2.37
C HIS A 140 15.39 18.69 1.12
N TYR A 141 14.37 17.99 0.63
CA TYR A 141 14.49 17.13 -0.55
C TYR A 141 14.25 17.87 -1.88
N GLN A 142 13.89 19.16 -1.84
CA GLN A 142 13.57 19.94 -3.02
C GLN A 142 14.75 19.99 -4.00
N ASP A 143 15.97 20.17 -3.50
CA ASP A 143 17.18 20.21 -4.33
C ASP A 143 17.87 18.86 -4.47
N HIS A 144 17.25 17.79 -3.96
CA HIS A 144 17.78 16.45 -4.14
C HIS A 144 17.86 16.12 -5.64
N ARG A 145 18.98 15.51 -6.06
CA ARG A 145 19.29 15.26 -7.48
C ARG A 145 18.13 14.63 -8.27
N HIS A 146 17.40 13.71 -7.65
CA HIS A 146 16.30 12.98 -8.27
C HIS A 146 15.03 13.85 -8.42
N ALA A 147 14.72 14.69 -7.43
CA ALA A 147 13.62 15.65 -7.51
C ALA A 147 13.91 16.74 -8.57
N VAL A 148 15.14 17.25 -8.59
CA VAL A 148 15.61 18.19 -9.61
C VAL A 148 15.58 17.56 -10.99
N GLN A 149 16.04 16.32 -11.14
CA GLN A 149 16.01 15.59 -12.40
C GLN A 149 14.57 15.40 -12.89
N PHE A 150 13.66 14.98 -12.02
CA PHE A 150 12.23 14.86 -12.34
C PHE A 150 11.68 16.17 -12.90
N ARG A 151 11.86 17.30 -12.19
CA ARG A 151 11.36 18.62 -12.64
C ARG A 151 12.02 19.06 -13.95
N ARG A 152 13.32 18.83 -14.12
CA ARG A 152 14.04 19.16 -15.37
C ARG A 152 13.52 18.35 -16.55
N THR A 153 13.31 17.06 -16.38
CA THR A 153 12.75 16.19 -17.43
C THR A 153 11.32 16.61 -17.76
N LEU A 154 10.49 16.89 -16.76
CA LEU A 154 9.12 17.36 -16.97
C LEU A 154 9.09 18.67 -17.78
N ASN A 155 9.92 19.64 -17.41
CA ASN A 155 9.99 20.93 -18.09
C ASN A 155 10.43 20.80 -19.56
N LYS A 156 11.31 19.85 -19.88
CA LYS A 156 11.72 19.58 -21.28
C LYS A 156 10.59 19.06 -22.15
N LEU A 157 9.61 18.38 -21.55
CA LEU A 157 8.46 17.81 -22.27
C LEU A 157 7.33 18.82 -22.50
N GLY A 158 7.39 20.00 -21.87
CA GLY A 158 6.38 21.04 -22.02
C GLY A 158 4.97 20.55 -21.69
N GLU A 159 4.00 20.89 -22.53
CA GLU A 159 2.58 20.55 -22.31
C GLU A 159 2.31 19.04 -22.32
N LYS A 160 3.02 18.28 -23.17
CA LYS A 160 2.92 16.81 -23.21
C LYS A 160 3.37 16.16 -21.90
N GLY A 161 4.21 16.87 -21.14
CA GLY A 161 4.69 16.44 -19.83
C GLY A 161 3.57 16.15 -18.82
N LEU A 162 2.41 16.81 -18.93
CA LEU A 162 1.30 16.58 -18.00
C LEU A 162 0.71 15.17 -18.16
N ASN A 163 0.37 14.77 -19.39
CA ASN A 163 -0.14 13.42 -19.65
C ASN A 163 0.89 12.36 -19.31
N LYS A 164 2.18 12.66 -19.58
CA LYS A 164 3.26 11.76 -19.18
C LYS A 164 3.35 11.58 -17.67
N ALA A 165 3.32 12.68 -16.92
CA ALA A 165 3.40 12.63 -15.47
C ALA A 165 2.22 11.86 -14.87
N VAL A 166 1.00 12.11 -15.35
CA VAL A 166 -0.18 11.35 -14.91
C VAL A 166 -0.05 9.87 -15.26
N GLY A 167 0.48 9.55 -16.44
CA GLY A 167 0.74 8.17 -16.86
C GLY A 167 1.90 7.49 -16.13
N GLU A 168 2.62 8.17 -15.23
CA GLU A 168 3.64 7.57 -14.37
C GLU A 168 3.29 7.73 -12.87
N ILE A 169 2.06 8.15 -12.55
CA ILE A 169 1.64 8.30 -11.15
C ILE A 169 1.50 6.95 -10.43
N ASP A 170 1.25 5.88 -11.17
CA ASP A 170 1.29 4.50 -10.66
C ASP A 170 2.69 4.11 -10.19
N ILE A 171 3.73 4.50 -10.93
CA ILE A 171 5.12 4.29 -10.53
C ILE A 171 5.45 5.07 -9.26
N LEU A 172 5.02 6.34 -9.17
CA LEU A 172 5.18 7.14 -7.96
C LEU A 172 4.46 6.51 -6.77
N PHE A 173 3.20 6.09 -6.97
CA PHE A 173 2.39 5.48 -5.92
C PHE A 173 3.01 4.18 -5.42
N MET A 174 3.53 3.33 -6.30
CA MET A 174 4.26 2.12 -5.95
C MET A 174 5.47 2.42 -5.05
N TYR A 175 6.31 3.41 -5.39
CA TYR A 175 7.43 3.79 -4.50
C TYR A 175 6.95 4.25 -3.12
N LEU A 176 5.85 5.00 -3.05
CA LEU A 176 5.29 5.43 -1.77
C LEU A 176 4.76 4.23 -0.97
N GLN A 177 4.07 3.29 -1.62
CA GLN A 177 3.57 2.07 -0.97
C GLN A 177 4.71 1.20 -0.40
N ASP A 178 5.79 1.03 -1.17
CA ASP A 178 6.88 0.12 -0.82
C ASP A 178 7.84 0.70 0.23
N PHE A 179 8.07 2.02 0.19
CA PHE A 179 9.12 2.65 0.99
C PHE A 179 8.58 3.53 2.14
N CYS A 180 7.33 3.99 2.07
CA CYS A 180 6.72 4.80 3.15
C CYS A 180 5.94 3.95 4.15
N VAL A 181 6.65 3.03 4.80
CA VAL A 181 6.11 2.14 5.83
C VAL A 181 6.99 2.17 7.08
N LEU A 182 6.36 2.10 8.26
CA LEU A 182 7.02 1.77 9.50
C LEU A 182 7.23 0.26 9.55
N ARG A 183 8.49 -0.15 9.50
CA ARG A 183 8.87 -1.54 9.71
C ARG A 183 8.79 -1.86 11.19
N SER A 184 8.03 -2.90 11.52
CA SER A 184 8.03 -3.44 12.88
C SER A 184 9.34 -4.22 13.06
N ASN A 185 10.20 -3.80 13.99
CA ASN A 185 11.48 -4.48 14.28
C ASN A 185 11.24 -5.92 14.76
N ALA A 186 11.14 -6.87 13.83
CA ALA A 186 11.23 -8.30 14.13
C ALA A 186 12.68 -8.83 14.09
N THR A 187 13.65 -7.94 13.86
CA THR A 187 15.07 -8.27 13.75
C THR A 187 15.92 -7.47 14.74
N ALA A 188 15.53 -7.45 16.01
CA ALA A 188 16.37 -6.95 17.12
C ALA A 188 16.77 -8.02 18.15
N THR A 189 16.37 -9.29 17.97
CA THR A 189 16.79 -10.39 18.86
C THR A 189 17.12 -11.64 18.05
N ALA A 190 18.26 -11.63 17.39
CA ALA A 190 18.98 -12.83 16.97
C ALA A 190 20.47 -12.48 16.91
N ASN A 191 21.07 -12.31 18.09
CA ASN A 191 22.52 -12.38 18.33
C ASN A 191 22.72 -13.04 19.69
#